data_AF-A0A2I0A1T1-F1
#
_entry.id   AF-A0A2I0A1T1-F1
#
_cell.length_a   1.000
_cell.length_b   1.000
_cell.length_c   1.000
_cell.angle_alpha   90.00
_cell.angle_beta   90.00
_cell.angle_gamma   90.00
#
_symmetry.space_group_name_H-M   'P 1'
#
loop_
_entity.id
_entity.type
_entity.pdbx_description
1 polymer ?
#
loop_
_entity_poly.entity_id
_entity_poly.type
_entity_poly.pdbx_seq_one_letter_code
_entity_poly.pdbx_strand_id
1 'polypeptide(L)'
;MNSLQKNETWELVALLKGKKAISCKWVYRKKEALSSGESEKYKARLVAKDFSQKEGIDFNEIFSSVVKYCSIRILLAMVAMWDLELEQLDVKTTFLHGNL
;
A
#
# COMPACT_ATOMS: atom_id res chain seq x y z
N MET A 1 15.86 -4.66 -4.34
CA MET A 1 15.41 -6.05 -4.10
C MET A 1 15.75 -6.56 -2.69
N ASN A 2 16.90 -6.21 -2.12
CA ASN A 2 17.39 -6.80 -0.86
C ASN A 2 16.39 -6.73 0.31
N SER A 3 15.62 -5.65 0.46
CA SER A 3 14.61 -5.54 1.52
C SER A 3 13.43 -6.50 1.33
N LEU A 4 12.97 -6.70 0.09
CA LEU A 4 11.86 -7.59 -0.22
C LEU A 4 12.26 -9.06 -0.05
N GLN A 5 13.50 -9.41 -0.39
CA GLN A 5 14.07 -10.74 -0.15
C GLN A 5 14.29 -10.99 1.34
N LYS A 6 14.85 -10.02 2.07
CA LYS A 6 15.10 -10.13 3.51
C LYS A 6 13.82 -10.30 4.32
N ASN A 7 12.74 -9.68 3.89
CA ASN A 7 11.44 -9.75 4.58
C ASN A 7 10.54 -10.86 4.04
N GLU A 8 11.00 -11.65 3.04
CA GLU A 8 10.24 -12.76 2.44
C GLU A 8 8.85 -12.34 1.93
N THR A 9 8.71 -11.10 1.47
CA THR A 9 7.39 -10.50 1.16
C THR A 9 6.88 -10.83 -0.25
N TRP A 10 7.62 -11.62 -1.02
CA TRP A 10 7.24 -12.00 -2.38
C TRP A 10 7.96 -13.26 -2.83
N GLU A 11 7.28 -14.01 -3.70
CA GLU A 11 7.84 -15.13 -4.44
C GLU A 11 7.48 -14.97 -5.92
N LEU A 12 8.40 -15.36 -6.80
CA LEU A 12 8.11 -15.41 -8.22
C LEU A 12 7.35 -16.71 -8.53
N VAL A 13 6.07 -16.61 -8.85
CA VAL A 13 5.22 -17.75 -9.21
C VAL A 13 4.92 -17.78 -10.71
N ALA A 14 4.75 -18.99 -11.25
CA ALA A 14 4.26 -19.16 -12.62
C ALA A 14 2.79 -18.70 -12.72
N LEU A 15 2.42 -18.12 -13.86
CA LEU A 15 1.04 -17.72 -14.09
C LEU A 15 0.12 -18.95 -14.15
N LEU A 16 -0.92 -18.97 -13.30
CA LEU A 16 -1.90 -20.04 -13.27
C LEU A 16 -2.62 -20.19 -14.62
N LYS A 17 -2.90 -21.43 -15.01
CA LYS A 17 -3.55 -21.75 -16.29
C LYS A 17 -4.93 -21.08 -16.37
N GLY A 18 -5.18 -20.37 -17.47
CA GLY A 18 -6.45 -19.66 -17.70
C GLY A 18 -6.59 -18.31 -16.98
N LYS A 19 -5.59 -17.86 -16.22
CA LYS A 19 -5.53 -16.51 -15.65
C LYS A 19 -4.75 -15.57 -16.57
N LYS A 20 -5.07 -14.27 -16.51
CA LYS A 20 -4.37 -13.22 -17.25
C LYS A 20 -3.53 -12.41 -16.28
N ALA A 21 -2.25 -12.21 -16.58
CA ALA A 21 -1.38 -11.36 -15.78
C ALA A 21 -1.91 -9.92 -15.78
N ILE A 22 -1.87 -9.27 -14.61
CA ILE A 22 -2.24 -7.87 -14.47
C ILE A 22 -1.15 -7.04 -15.14
N SER A 23 -1.55 -6.17 -16.07
CA SER A 23 -0.61 -5.26 -16.72
C SER A 23 -0.04 -4.26 -15.71
N CYS A 24 1.20 -3.84 -15.87
CA CYS A 24 1.84 -2.86 -14.99
C CYS A 24 2.42 -1.68 -15.78
N LYS A 25 2.78 -0.61 -15.08
CA LYS A 25 3.54 0.52 -15.62
C LYS A 25 4.55 1.04 -14.61
N TRP A 26 5.63 1.62 -15.10
CA TRP A 26 6.55 2.39 -14.27
C TRP A 26 6.02 3.81 -14.07
N VAL A 27 6.07 4.28 -12.83
CA VAL A 27 5.78 5.65 -12.44
C VAL A 27 7.07 6.25 -11.89
N TYR A 28 7.55 7.30 -12.55
CA TYR A 28 8.74 8.03 -12.16
C TYR A 28 8.32 9.35 -11.51
N ARG A 29 8.98 9.72 -10.42
CA ARG A 29 8.76 10.98 -9.72
C ARG A 29 10.07 11.57 -9.27
N LYS A 30 10.35 12.80 -9.71
CA LYS A 30 11.39 13.65 -9.12
C LYS A 30 10.81 14.30 -7.86
N LYS A 31 11.54 14.21 -6.75
CA LYS A 31 11.28 14.98 -5.53
C LYS A 31 12.34 16.06 -5.44
N GLU A 32 11.88 17.31 -5.51
CA GLU A 32 12.71 18.48 -5.27
C GLU A 32 13.18 18.50 -3.82
N ALA A 33 14.35 19.09 -3.62
CA ALA A 33 14.92 19.32 -2.31
C ALA A 33 14.04 20.30 -1.53
N LEU A 34 13.63 19.93 -0.31
CA LEU A 34 12.75 20.79 0.50
C LEU A 34 13.53 21.91 1.20
N SER A 35 14.86 21.80 1.28
CA SER A 35 15.74 22.76 1.96
C SER A 35 17.11 22.84 1.29
N SER A 36 17.78 23.99 1.44
CA SER A 36 19.18 24.19 1.05
C SER A 36 20.07 23.12 1.69
N GLY A 37 20.62 22.21 0.88
CA GLY A 37 21.48 21.10 1.32
C GLY A 37 20.89 19.70 1.15
N GLU A 38 19.60 19.55 0.81
CA GLU A 38 19.04 18.24 0.48
C GLU A 38 19.28 17.91 -1.01
N SER A 39 19.74 16.70 -1.32
CA SER A 39 19.88 16.26 -2.72
C SER A 39 18.52 15.92 -3.32
N GLU A 40 18.33 16.25 -4.61
CA GLU A 40 17.16 15.83 -5.37
C GLU A 40 17.00 14.30 -5.32
N LYS A 41 15.78 13.83 -5.04
CA LYS A 41 15.49 12.39 -4.92
C LYS A 41 14.68 11.92 -6.11
N TYR A 42 15.19 10.94 -6.84
CA TYR A 42 14.46 10.27 -7.92
C TYR A 42 13.79 9.00 -7.37
N LYS A 43 12.48 8.85 -7.59
CA LYS A 43 11.72 7.65 -7.21
C LYS A 43 11.14 6.98 -8.44
N ALA A 44 11.33 5.67 -8.54
CA ALA A 44 10.64 4.81 -9.51
C ALA A 44 9.74 3.83 -8.75
N ARG A 45 8.53 3.60 -9.26
CA ARG A 45 7.57 2.64 -8.71
C ARG A 45 7.01 1.81 -9.85
N LEU A 46 6.99 0.48 -9.69
CA LEU A 46 6.21 -0.40 -10.55
C LEU A 46 4.80 -0.48 -9.97
N VAL A 47 3.79 -0.12 -10.76
CA VAL A 47 2.40 -0.04 -10.32
C VAL A 47 1.56 -0.92 -11.22
N ALA A 48 0.72 -1.78 -10.63
CA ALA A 48 -0.29 -2.53 -11.36
C ALA A 48 -1.30 -1.56 -11.98
N LYS A 49 -1.74 -1.82 -13.21
CA LYS A 49 -2.90 -1.14 -13.81
C LYS A 49 -4.14 -1.86 -13.28
N ASP A 50 -4.73 -1.26 -12.26
CA ASP A 50 -5.83 -1.72 -11.42
C ASP A 50 -7.18 -1.87 -12.15
N PHE A 51 -7.29 -1.41 -13.40
CA PHE A 51 -8.52 -1.51 -14.21
C PHE A 51 -8.81 -2.91 -14.79
N SER A 52 -8.24 -3.97 -14.20
CA SER A 52 -8.36 -5.35 -14.74
C SER A 52 -9.36 -6.22 -13.97
N GLN A 53 -9.96 -5.70 -12.89
CA GLN A 53 -10.95 -6.42 -12.09
C GLN A 53 -12.20 -6.73 -12.90
N LYS A 54 -12.74 -7.94 -12.73
CA LYS A 54 -13.96 -8.44 -13.38
C LYS A 54 -15.01 -8.74 -12.32
N GLU A 55 -16.22 -8.22 -12.56
CA GLU A 55 -17.39 -8.55 -11.77
C GLU A 55 -17.58 -10.08 -11.69
N GLY A 56 -17.80 -10.61 -10.49
CA GLY A 56 -17.93 -12.05 -10.23
C GLY A 56 -16.62 -12.84 -10.11
N ILE A 57 -15.45 -12.20 -10.24
CA ILE A 57 -14.14 -12.85 -10.02
C ILE A 57 -13.38 -12.21 -8.86
N ASP A 58 -13.06 -10.91 -8.97
CA ASP A 58 -12.17 -10.19 -8.04
C ASP A 58 -12.62 -8.75 -7.77
N PHE A 59 -13.75 -8.33 -8.35
CA PHE A 59 -14.29 -6.97 -8.20
C PHE A 59 -14.81 -6.66 -6.79
N ASN A 60 -15.33 -7.67 -6.08
CA ASN A 60 -15.84 -7.50 -4.72
C ASN A 60 -14.75 -7.64 -3.66
N GLU A 61 -13.53 -8.02 -4.04
CA GLU A 61 -12.39 -8.12 -3.13
C GLU A 61 -11.71 -6.76 -3.00
N ILE A 62 -11.97 -6.07 -1.88
CA ILE A 62 -11.43 -4.73 -1.61
C ILE A 62 -10.11 -4.88 -0.84
N PHE A 63 -8.98 -4.84 -1.53
CA PHE A 63 -7.64 -4.85 -0.93
C PHE A 63 -7.08 -3.45 -0.63
N SER A 64 -7.94 -2.51 -0.22
CA SER A 64 -7.52 -1.15 0.10
C SER A 64 -7.34 -0.97 1.61
N SER A 65 -6.11 -0.70 2.05
CA SER A 65 -5.78 -0.37 3.44
C SER A 65 -6.10 1.08 3.81
N VAL A 66 -7.07 1.71 3.13
CA VAL A 66 -7.44 3.10 3.40
C VAL A 66 -8.58 3.12 4.39
N VAL A 67 -8.27 3.49 5.64
CA VAL A 67 -9.29 3.73 6.66
C VAL A 67 -10.20 4.87 6.20
N LYS A 68 -11.52 4.68 6.33
CA LYS A 68 -12.51 5.72 6.03
C LYS A 68 -12.46 6.81 7.10
N TYR A 69 -12.61 8.07 6.70
CA TYR A 69 -12.65 9.21 7.65
C TYR A 69 -13.71 9.05 8.76
N CYS A 70 -14.86 8.44 8.44
CA CYS A 70 -15.89 8.16 9.44
C CYS A 70 -15.35 7.26 10.57
N SER A 71 -14.56 6.23 10.24
CA SER A 71 -13.95 5.33 11.21
C SER A 71 -12.95 6.06 12.11
N ILE A 72 -12.12 6.95 11.55
CA ILE A 72 -11.18 7.77 12.34
C ILE A 72 -11.95 8.66 13.32
N ARG A 73 -13.03 9.31 12.87
CA ARG A 73 -13.85 10.18 13.74
C ARG A 73 -14.50 9.41 14.88
N ILE A 74 -15.03 8.22 14.60
CA ILE A 74 -15.62 7.37 15.64
C ILE A 74 -14.55 6.94 16.66
N LEU A 75 -13.37 6.54 16.20
CA LEU A 75 -12.25 6.19 17.08
C LEU A 75 -11.87 7.36 18.01
N LEU A 76 -11.66 8.56 17.45
CA LEU A 76 -11.34 9.75 18.23
C LEU A 76 -12.45 10.14 19.22
N ALA A 77 -13.72 9.99 18.82
CA ALA A 77 -14.85 10.24 19.72
C ALA A 77 -14.86 9.27 20.91
N MET A 78 -14.58 7.98 20.69
CA MET A 78 -14.48 7.00 21.77
C MET A 78 -13.30 7.29 22.71
N VAL A 79 -12.14 7.65 22.14
CA VAL A 79 -10.95 8.04 22.91
C VAL A 79 -11.27 9.23 23.83
N ALA A 80 -11.91 10.27 23.30
CA ALA A 80 -12.29 11.45 24.08
C ALA A 80 -13.37 11.15 25.13
N MET A 81 -14.35 10.30 24.80
CA MET A 81 -15.44 9.94 25.71
C MET A 81 -14.98 9.10 26.91
N TRP A 82 -13.93 8.30 26.73
CA TRP A 82 -13.40 7.40 27.76
C TRP A 82 -12.07 7.87 28.35
N ASP A 83 -11.63 9.09 28.02
CA ASP A 83 -10.37 9.68 28.48
C ASP A 83 -9.15 8.76 28.26
N LEU A 84 -9.07 8.19 27.05
CA LEU A 84 -8.01 7.26 26.66
C LEU A 84 -6.83 8.00 26.03
N GLU A 85 -5.64 7.42 26.16
CA GLU A 85 -4.47 7.85 25.40
C GLU A 85 -4.46 7.22 24.00
N LEU A 86 -4.16 8.03 22.98
CA LEU A 86 -4.03 7.58 21.59
C LEU A 86 -2.59 7.76 21.13
N GLU A 87 -1.94 6.65 20.79
CA GLU A 87 -0.63 6.65 20.14
C GLU A 87 -0.76 6.36 18.64
N GLN A 88 -0.06 7.13 17.81
CA GLN A 88 0.01 6.92 16.37
C GLN A 88 1.37 6.35 15.98
N LEU A 89 1.37 5.19 15.34
CA LEU A 89 2.56 4.55 14.79
C LEU A 89 2.58 4.68 13.26
N ASP A 90 3.53 5.44 12.71
CA ASP A 90 3.82 5.43 11.27
C ASP A 90 4.97 4.45 10.97
N VAL A 91 4.64 3.29 10.41
CA VAL A 91 5.63 2.27 10.08
C VAL A 91 6.25 2.61 8.71
N LYS A 92 7.56 2.86 8.70
CA LYS A 92 8.33 3.21 7.48
C LYS A 92 8.17 2.21 6.32
N THR A 93 7.80 0.96 6.60
CA THR A 93 7.55 -0.05 5.57
C THR A 93 6.48 -1.03 6.06
N THR A 94 5.22 -0.74 5.74
CA THR A 94 4.11 -1.66 6.00
C THR A 94 4.04 -2.70 4.89
N PHE A 95 4.32 -3.96 5.22
CA PHE A 95 3.92 -5.10 4.40
C PHE A 95 2.66 -5.68 5.03
N LEU A 96 1.56 -5.68 4.28
CA LEU A 96 0.32 -6.33 4.72
C LEU A 96 0.58 -7.85 4.78
N HIS A 97 0.55 -8.42 5.98
CA HIS A 97 0.61 -9.87 6.18
C HIS A 97 -0.78 -10.48 5.96
N GLY A 98 -1.32 -10.32 4.75
CA GLY A 98 -2.55 -10.98 4.35
C GLY A 98 -2.21 -12.32 3.71
N ASN A 99 -2.88 -13.40 4.11
CA ASN A 99 -2.93 -14.60 3.29
C ASN A 99 -3.75 -14.25 2.04
N LEU A 100 -3.06 -14.12 0.90
CA LEU A 100 -3.64 -13.89 -0.44
C LEU A 100 -4.02 -15.22 -1.10
#